data_AF-E3S4M6-F1
#
_entry.id   AF-E3S4M6-F1
#
_cell.length_a   1.000
_cell.length_b   1.000
_cell.length_c   1.000
_cell.angle_alpha   90.00
_cell.angle_beta   90.00
_cell.angle_gamma   90.00
#
_symmetry.space_group_name_H-M   'P 1'
#
loop_
_entity.id
_entity.type
_entity.pdbx_description
1 polymer ?
#
loop_
_entity_poly.entity_id
_entity_poly.type
_entity_poly.pdbx_seq_one_letter_code
_entity_poly.pdbx_strand_id
1 'polypeptide(L)'
;MPPLHVDDDATETDPSLPSKRSLKLLKTAPVTTGSDFTVPRAFDTGLSSNFSSSCASFLNRLRQSQEFNSCDPFSLLLQTSSGFFDASKSTLRITQTLDATCGVDSTQCKTVMDSFAVQLLQDNACKSDYRSDNPIVLQAYNGLIAYQPAYKASCLHDVEGNYCFANAVSNTSSPGDAYPYYLPIGQQLPGGSRPTCNSCLQQVMGVFAFYSTNATQPISKTYTSAAQQISIACGSKFVNVTAPPLKGAAPTTSATFAPTITLILMFVLFFFQ
;
A
#
# COMPACT_ATOMS: atom_id res chain seq x y z
N MET A 1 40.84 -23.37 -69.23
CA MET A 1 39.68 -23.51 -70.12
C MET A 1 38.59 -24.21 -69.32
N PRO A 2 37.45 -23.55 -69.07
CA PRO A 2 36.42 -23.94 -68.10
C PRO A 2 35.34 -24.85 -68.75
N PRO A 3 34.32 -25.35 -68.02
CA PRO A 3 33.08 -24.61 -67.72
C PRO A 3 32.66 -24.70 -66.22
N LEU A 4 32.01 -23.71 -65.57
CA LEU A 4 30.64 -23.13 -65.72
C LEU A 4 29.54 -24.20 -65.45
N HIS A 5 28.47 -24.05 -64.64
CA HIS A 5 27.64 -22.92 -64.17
C HIS A 5 26.67 -23.50 -63.06
N VAL A 6 26.28 -22.77 -61.97
CA VAL A 6 25.00 -21.99 -61.76
C VAL A 6 23.74 -22.88 -61.69
N ASP A 7 22.74 -22.80 -60.80
CA ASP A 7 22.29 -21.90 -59.72
C ASP A 7 21.20 -22.63 -58.86
N ASP A 8 20.78 -21.96 -57.77
CA ASP A 8 19.41 -21.88 -57.18
C ASP A 8 18.79 -22.97 -56.27
N ASP A 9 18.67 -22.56 -55.00
CA ASP A 9 17.48 -22.38 -54.13
C ASP A 9 16.35 -23.41 -53.98
N ALA A 10 15.93 -23.49 -52.71
CA ALA A 10 14.65 -23.94 -52.13
C ALA A 10 14.20 -25.39 -52.37
N THR A 11 14.15 -26.17 -51.29
CA THR A 11 12.89 -26.76 -50.78
C THR A 11 13.09 -27.24 -49.34
N GLU A 12 12.32 -26.64 -48.45
CA GLU A 12 12.09 -27.04 -47.07
C GLU A 12 11.22 -28.30 -47.03
N THR A 13 11.65 -29.36 -46.34
CA THR A 13 10.76 -30.36 -45.72
C THR A 13 11.52 -31.20 -44.69
N ASP A 14 11.22 -30.96 -43.41
CA ASP A 14 11.44 -31.89 -42.29
C ASP A 14 10.57 -33.14 -42.51
N PRO A 15 11.00 -34.37 -42.15
CA PRO A 15 10.86 -34.79 -40.76
C PRO A 15 11.99 -35.70 -40.25
N SER A 16 12.45 -35.36 -39.04
CA SER A 16 12.57 -36.27 -37.90
C SER A 16 13.80 -37.22 -37.76
N LEU A 17 14.44 -37.04 -36.59
CA LEU A 17 15.40 -37.88 -35.84
C LEU A 17 16.85 -37.94 -36.35
N PRO A 18 17.77 -37.48 -35.50
CA PRO A 18 18.68 -38.39 -34.80
C PRO A 18 18.94 -37.90 -33.35
N SER A 19 19.66 -38.53 -32.44
CA SER A 19 20.26 -39.85 -32.25
C SER A 19 20.78 -39.84 -30.80
N LYS A 20 20.86 -41.02 -30.19
CA LYS A 20 21.39 -41.24 -28.84
C LYS A 20 22.91 -40.97 -28.80
N ARG A 21 23.34 -39.96 -28.02
CA ARG A 21 24.62 -39.85 -27.25
C ARG A 21 24.75 -38.38 -26.82
N SER A 22 24.75 -38.01 -25.54
CA SER A 22 25.70 -38.47 -24.53
C SER A 22 25.15 -38.17 -23.13
N LEU A 23 24.97 -39.20 -22.31
CA LEU A 23 24.79 -39.07 -20.87
C LEU A 23 26.14 -38.69 -20.27
N LYS A 24 26.43 -37.39 -20.20
CA LYS A 24 27.50 -36.87 -19.34
C LYS A 24 26.86 -36.48 -18.02
N LEU A 25 27.13 -37.32 -17.03
CA LEU A 25 26.93 -37.18 -15.59
C LEU A 25 27.05 -35.70 -15.12
N LEU A 26 25.95 -34.95 -15.12
CA LEU A 26 25.83 -33.80 -14.24
C LEU A 26 25.44 -34.34 -12.87
N LYS A 27 26.42 -34.33 -11.99
CA LYS A 27 26.27 -34.53 -10.56
C LYS A 27 25.15 -33.61 -10.08
N THR A 28 23.99 -34.20 -9.79
CA THR A 28 22.85 -33.57 -9.13
C THR A 28 23.38 -32.90 -7.88
N ALA A 29 23.53 -31.57 -7.93
CA ALA A 29 23.53 -30.77 -6.72
C ALA A 29 22.25 -31.14 -5.96
N PRO A 30 22.29 -31.27 -4.62
CA PRO A 30 21.06 -31.49 -3.88
C PRO A 30 20.10 -30.38 -4.32
N VAL A 31 18.94 -30.77 -4.83
CA VAL A 31 17.79 -29.88 -4.88
C VAL A 31 17.59 -29.49 -3.42
N THR A 32 18.14 -28.35 -3.03
CA THR A 32 17.64 -27.65 -1.86
C THR A 32 16.18 -27.50 -2.18
N THR A 33 15.33 -28.28 -1.52
CA THR A 33 13.91 -28.01 -1.45
C THR A 33 13.82 -26.59 -0.93
N GLY A 34 13.75 -25.62 -1.86
CA GLY A 34 13.43 -24.26 -1.52
C GLY A 34 12.15 -24.37 -0.72
N SER A 35 12.13 -23.80 0.48
CA SER A 35 10.87 -23.73 1.20
C SER A 35 9.85 -23.11 0.26
N ASP A 36 8.79 -23.87 -0.07
CA ASP A 36 7.72 -23.37 -0.92
C ASP A 36 7.24 -22.05 -0.32
N PHE A 37 7.34 -20.98 -1.11
CA PHE A 37 6.93 -19.66 -0.67
C PHE A 37 5.43 -19.71 -0.36
N THR A 38 5.07 -19.41 0.88
CA THR A 38 3.66 -19.32 1.30
C THR A 38 3.26 -17.85 1.29
N VAL A 39 2.15 -17.54 0.62
CA VAL A 39 1.57 -16.19 0.61
C VAL A 39 1.27 -15.75 2.05
N PRO A 40 1.79 -14.58 2.49
CA PRO A 40 1.56 -14.06 3.83
C PRO A 40 0.07 -13.85 4.13
N ARG A 41 -0.31 -13.97 5.40
CA ARG A 41 -1.70 -13.78 5.82
C ARG A 41 -1.82 -12.57 6.74
N ALA A 42 -2.94 -11.88 6.65
CA ALA A 42 -3.26 -10.81 7.59
C ALA A 42 -3.34 -11.36 9.01
N PHE A 43 -2.80 -10.59 9.96
CA PHE A 43 -2.64 -10.99 11.35
C PHE A 43 -1.87 -12.32 11.50
N ASP A 44 -0.85 -12.60 10.69
CA ASP A 44 0.01 -13.77 10.93
C ASP A 44 0.91 -13.60 12.18
N THR A 45 1.04 -12.37 12.66
CA THR A 45 1.62 -12.05 13.97
C THR A 45 0.62 -12.32 15.09
N GLY A 46 1.11 -12.71 16.26
CA GLY A 46 0.25 -12.90 17.44
C GLY A 46 -0.51 -11.61 17.79
N LEU A 47 -1.79 -11.73 18.11
CA LEU A 47 -2.62 -10.61 18.56
C LEU A 47 -2.30 -10.29 20.04
N SER A 48 -1.20 -9.59 20.31
CA SER A 48 -0.82 -9.20 21.67
C SER A 48 -1.46 -7.85 22.06
N SER A 49 -2.69 -7.88 22.59
CA SER A 49 -3.33 -6.72 23.20
C SER A 49 -4.39 -7.15 24.23
N ASN A 50 -4.77 -6.23 25.11
CA ASN A 50 -5.90 -6.43 26.01
C ASN A 50 -7.20 -6.18 25.23
N PHE A 51 -7.85 -7.27 24.81
CA PHE A 51 -9.14 -7.23 24.14
C PHE A 51 -10.27 -7.62 25.10
N SER A 52 -11.46 -7.09 24.85
CA SER A 52 -12.68 -7.73 25.35
C SER A 52 -12.81 -9.18 24.85
N SER A 53 -13.53 -10.02 25.58
CA SER A 53 -13.76 -11.41 25.20
C SER A 53 -14.49 -11.55 23.86
N SER A 54 -15.45 -10.66 23.59
CA SER A 54 -16.17 -10.58 22.32
C SER A 54 -15.24 -10.20 21.17
N CYS A 55 -14.32 -9.25 21.40
CA CYS A 55 -13.40 -8.82 20.37
C CYS A 55 -12.35 -9.89 20.04
N ALA A 56 -11.76 -10.51 21.07
CA ALA A 56 -10.85 -11.65 20.87
C ALA A 56 -11.51 -12.78 20.08
N SER A 57 -12.78 -13.09 20.38
CA SER A 57 -13.56 -14.09 19.65
C SER A 57 -13.79 -13.68 18.20
N PHE A 58 -14.14 -12.41 17.94
CA PHE A 58 -14.31 -11.89 16.59
C PHE A 58 -13.02 -11.95 15.77
N LEU A 59 -11.89 -11.47 16.30
CA LEU A 59 -10.60 -11.46 15.60
C LEU A 59 -10.11 -12.89 15.30
N ASN A 60 -10.34 -13.84 16.21
CA ASN A 60 -10.05 -15.24 15.95
C ASN A 60 -10.91 -15.81 14.81
N ARG A 61 -12.21 -15.50 14.77
CA ARG A 61 -13.08 -15.89 13.64
C ARG A 61 -12.65 -15.26 12.33
N LEU A 62 -12.31 -13.97 12.33
CA LEU A 62 -11.83 -13.24 11.15
C LEU A 62 -10.60 -13.94 10.55
N ARG A 63 -9.60 -14.23 11.37
CA ARG A 63 -8.35 -14.88 10.94
C ARG A 63 -8.53 -16.31 10.44
N GLN A 64 -9.56 -17.02 10.90
CA GLN A 64 -9.85 -18.39 10.50
C GLN A 64 -10.83 -18.49 9.31
N SER A 65 -11.48 -17.40 8.91
CA SER A 65 -12.41 -17.40 7.77
C SER A 65 -11.67 -17.66 6.46
N GLN A 66 -12.14 -18.66 5.72
CA GLN A 66 -11.57 -18.99 4.42
C GLN A 66 -11.91 -17.92 3.38
N GLU A 67 -13.11 -17.34 3.44
CA GLU A 67 -13.55 -16.26 2.56
C GLU A 67 -12.69 -15.00 2.73
N PHE A 68 -12.27 -14.71 3.97
CA PHE A 68 -11.34 -13.64 4.25
C PHE A 68 -9.93 -13.96 3.74
N ASN A 69 -9.43 -15.16 4.05
CA ASN A 69 -8.06 -15.56 3.71
C ASN A 69 -7.85 -15.77 2.20
N SER A 70 -8.88 -16.08 1.41
CA SER A 70 -8.77 -16.22 -0.04
C SER A 70 -8.67 -14.88 -0.78
N CYS A 71 -8.78 -13.77 -0.07
CA CYS A 71 -8.78 -12.43 -0.66
C CYS A 71 -7.44 -11.70 -0.60
N ASP A 72 -6.43 -12.30 0.06
CA ASP A 72 -5.08 -11.76 0.23
C ASP A 72 -5.05 -10.23 0.42
N PRO A 73 -5.73 -9.69 1.44
CA PRO A 73 -6.03 -8.26 1.52
C PRO A 73 -4.77 -7.42 1.81
N PHE A 74 -4.17 -6.87 0.76
CA PHE A 74 -3.01 -5.98 0.85
C PHE A 74 -3.15 -4.89 1.91
N SER A 75 -4.35 -4.28 2.03
CA SER A 75 -4.65 -3.28 3.06
C SER A 75 -4.38 -3.75 4.49
N LEU A 76 -4.65 -5.02 4.80
CA LEU A 76 -4.43 -5.60 6.13
C LEU A 76 -3.02 -6.16 6.26
N LEU A 77 -2.45 -6.72 5.18
CA LEU A 77 -1.07 -7.22 5.17
C LEU A 77 -0.07 -6.13 5.59
N LEU A 78 -0.26 -4.89 5.09
CA LEU A 78 0.62 -3.74 5.36
C LEU A 78 0.90 -3.46 6.85
N GLN A 79 -0.01 -3.78 7.76
CA GLN A 79 0.16 -3.46 9.19
C GLN A 79 0.14 -4.68 10.10
N THR A 80 -0.37 -5.81 9.63
CA THR A 80 -0.71 -6.96 10.49
C THR A 80 0.09 -8.22 10.17
N SER A 81 0.87 -8.22 9.08
CA SER A 81 1.59 -9.40 8.61
C SER A 81 3.10 -9.24 8.68
N SER A 82 3.77 -10.01 9.56
CA SER A 82 5.22 -10.15 9.54
C SER A 82 5.69 -10.87 8.29
N GLY A 83 4.93 -11.85 7.80
CA GLY A 83 5.25 -12.56 6.56
C GLY A 83 5.31 -11.62 5.36
N PHE A 84 4.44 -10.61 5.31
CA PHE A 84 4.43 -9.59 4.26
C PHE A 84 5.67 -8.69 4.34
N PHE A 85 6.06 -8.26 5.55
CA PHE A 85 7.31 -7.51 5.76
C PHE A 85 8.56 -8.35 5.44
N ASP A 86 8.53 -9.65 5.66
CA ASP A 86 9.62 -10.55 5.27
C ASP A 86 9.65 -10.76 3.75
N ALA A 87 8.48 -10.87 3.11
CA ALA A 87 8.36 -10.94 1.66
C ALA A 87 8.86 -9.65 0.98
N SER A 88 8.59 -8.47 1.55
CA SER A 88 9.03 -7.18 1.01
C SER A 88 10.54 -7.00 0.93
N LYS A 89 11.32 -7.82 1.66
CA LYS A 89 12.79 -7.83 1.61
C LYS A 89 13.35 -8.53 0.37
N SER A 90 12.50 -9.13 -0.46
CA SER A 90 12.88 -9.85 -1.67
C SER A 90 11.93 -9.51 -2.81
N THR A 91 12.45 -8.94 -3.89
CA THR A 91 11.66 -8.56 -5.09
C THR A 91 10.84 -9.74 -5.62
N LEU A 92 11.41 -10.95 -5.64
CA LEU A 92 10.70 -12.15 -6.05
C LEU A 92 9.50 -12.45 -5.13
N ARG A 93 9.72 -12.50 -3.81
CA ARG A 93 8.69 -12.88 -2.84
C ARG A 93 7.57 -11.85 -2.74
N ILE A 94 7.90 -10.56 -2.80
CA ILE A 94 6.87 -9.52 -2.80
C ILE A 94 6.06 -9.55 -4.10
N THR A 95 6.69 -9.82 -5.25
CA THR A 95 5.98 -9.99 -6.53
C THR A 95 5.02 -11.18 -6.45
N GLN A 96 5.46 -12.34 -5.93
CA GLN A 96 4.58 -13.50 -5.72
C GLN A 96 3.40 -13.20 -4.77
N THR A 97 3.61 -12.35 -3.77
CA THR A 97 2.53 -11.91 -2.86
C THR A 97 1.54 -10.99 -3.57
N LEU A 98 2.04 -10.08 -4.42
CA LEU A 98 1.22 -9.18 -5.22
C LEU A 98 0.45 -9.94 -6.31
N ASP A 99 1.04 -10.96 -6.93
CA ASP A 99 0.34 -11.85 -7.86
C ASP A 99 -0.85 -12.56 -7.21
N ALA A 100 -0.66 -13.07 -5.98
CA ALA A 100 -1.74 -13.66 -5.21
C ALA A 100 -2.83 -12.63 -4.90
N THR A 101 -2.44 -11.45 -4.39
CA THR A 101 -3.35 -10.33 -4.11
C THR A 101 -4.15 -9.94 -5.36
N CYS A 102 -3.47 -9.72 -6.49
CA CYS A 102 -4.05 -9.15 -7.71
C CYS A 102 -4.76 -10.19 -8.59
N GLY A 103 -4.64 -11.48 -8.26
CA GLY A 103 -5.34 -12.58 -8.91
C GLY A 103 -6.74 -12.87 -8.37
N VAL A 104 -7.16 -12.22 -7.28
CA VAL A 104 -8.48 -12.48 -6.66
C VAL A 104 -9.62 -11.69 -7.33
N ASP A 105 -10.86 -12.14 -7.13
CA ASP A 105 -12.04 -11.33 -7.47
C ASP A 105 -12.18 -10.17 -6.49
N SER A 106 -11.69 -9.00 -6.90
CA SER A 106 -11.72 -7.80 -6.06
C SER A 106 -13.14 -7.34 -5.68
N THR A 107 -14.16 -7.65 -6.48
CA THR A 107 -15.55 -7.26 -6.18
C THR A 107 -16.12 -8.17 -5.10
N GLN A 108 -15.95 -9.49 -5.23
CA GLN A 108 -16.33 -10.44 -4.19
C GLN A 108 -15.59 -10.14 -2.88
N CYS A 109 -14.27 -9.94 -2.96
CA CYS A 109 -13.45 -9.67 -1.79
C CYS A 109 -13.82 -8.34 -1.11
N LYS A 110 -14.21 -7.32 -1.88
CA LYS A 110 -14.77 -6.10 -1.30
C LYS A 110 -15.99 -6.41 -0.42
N THR A 111 -16.93 -7.22 -0.91
CA THR A 111 -18.13 -7.58 -0.14
C THR A 111 -17.78 -8.32 1.14
N VAL A 112 -16.80 -9.23 1.10
CA VAL A 112 -16.29 -9.93 2.29
C VAL A 112 -15.70 -8.95 3.29
N MET A 113 -14.81 -8.05 2.85
CA MET A 113 -14.14 -7.08 3.72
C MET A 113 -15.15 -6.08 4.34
N ASP A 114 -16.10 -5.57 3.53
CA ASP A 114 -17.16 -4.69 4.01
C ASP A 114 -18.03 -5.38 5.08
N SER A 115 -18.37 -6.66 4.87
CA SER A 115 -19.16 -7.46 5.83
C SER A 115 -18.44 -7.58 7.17
N PHE A 116 -17.14 -7.88 7.16
CA PHE A 116 -16.35 -7.95 8.39
C PHE A 116 -16.19 -6.57 9.05
N ALA A 117 -16.07 -5.48 8.27
CA ALA A 117 -16.01 -4.13 8.83
C ALA A 117 -17.30 -3.77 9.59
N VAL A 118 -18.47 -4.11 9.04
CA VAL A 118 -19.77 -3.89 9.70
C VAL A 118 -19.91 -4.77 10.95
N GLN A 119 -19.47 -6.04 10.88
CA GLN A 119 -19.52 -6.95 12.03
C GLN A 119 -18.58 -6.50 13.16
N LEU A 120 -17.40 -5.96 12.84
CA LEU A 120 -16.43 -5.47 13.83
C LEU A 120 -17.04 -4.40 14.75
N LEU A 121 -17.90 -3.54 14.21
CA LEU A 121 -18.58 -2.46 14.93
C LEU A 121 -19.84 -2.90 15.72
N GLN A 122 -20.14 -4.20 15.78
CA GLN A 122 -21.25 -4.72 16.60
C GLN A 122 -20.85 -4.85 18.07
N ASP A 123 -21.82 -4.68 18.98
CA ASP A 123 -21.60 -4.76 20.43
C ASP A 123 -21.09 -6.14 20.88
N ASN A 124 -21.42 -7.20 20.14
CA ASN A 124 -20.95 -8.57 20.38
C ASN A 124 -19.63 -8.91 19.67
N ALA A 125 -18.94 -7.91 19.12
CA ALA A 125 -17.64 -8.03 18.46
C ALA A 125 -16.63 -7.08 19.11
N CYS A 126 -16.08 -6.12 18.37
CA CYS A 126 -15.02 -5.23 18.82
C CYS A 126 -15.46 -3.79 19.03
N LYS A 127 -16.77 -3.49 19.08
CA LYS A 127 -17.24 -2.10 19.18
C LYS A 127 -16.72 -1.36 20.41
N SER A 128 -16.65 -2.02 21.57
CA SER A 128 -16.06 -1.44 22.78
C SER A 128 -14.60 -1.08 22.56
N ASP A 129 -13.81 -2.04 22.06
CA ASP A 129 -12.37 -1.90 21.84
C ASP A 129 -12.06 -0.88 20.74
N TYR A 130 -12.91 -0.81 19.70
CA TYR A 130 -12.86 0.21 18.66
C TYR A 130 -13.08 1.61 19.23
N ARG A 131 -14.06 1.78 20.13
CA ARG A 131 -14.34 3.07 20.81
C ARG A 131 -13.27 3.46 21.82
N SER A 132 -12.53 2.48 22.35
CA SER A 132 -11.39 2.69 23.23
C SER A 132 -10.07 2.87 22.48
N ASP A 133 -10.13 3.09 21.16
CA ASP A 133 -8.96 3.29 20.30
C ASP A 133 -7.92 2.16 20.40
N ASN A 134 -8.37 0.90 20.57
CA ASN A 134 -7.45 -0.22 20.56
C ASN A 134 -6.72 -0.29 19.20
N PRO A 135 -5.38 -0.22 19.17
CA PRO A 135 -4.63 -0.03 17.93
C PRO A 135 -4.82 -1.17 16.94
N ILE A 136 -4.91 -2.42 17.42
CA ILE A 136 -5.11 -3.58 16.54
C ILE A 136 -6.51 -3.56 15.93
N VAL A 137 -7.51 -3.16 16.71
CA VAL A 137 -8.91 -3.05 16.23
C VAL A 137 -9.06 -1.91 15.23
N LEU A 138 -8.41 -0.76 15.47
CA LEU A 138 -8.39 0.36 14.52
C LEU A 138 -7.68 -0.03 13.22
N GLN A 139 -6.54 -0.71 13.29
CA GLN A 139 -5.82 -1.24 12.12
C GLN A 139 -6.68 -2.24 11.34
N ALA A 140 -7.36 -3.15 12.04
CA ALA A 140 -8.27 -4.11 11.43
C ALA A 140 -9.41 -3.39 10.69
N TYR A 141 -10.10 -2.47 11.37
CA TYR A 141 -11.19 -1.72 10.77
C TYR A 141 -10.74 -0.90 9.56
N ASN A 142 -9.66 -0.13 9.68
CA ASN A 142 -9.14 0.67 8.58
C ASN A 142 -8.69 -0.19 7.40
N GLY A 143 -8.02 -1.32 7.64
CA GLY A 143 -7.62 -2.23 6.59
C GLY A 143 -8.81 -2.89 5.87
N LEU A 144 -9.88 -3.24 6.60
CA LEU A 144 -11.09 -3.80 6.00
C LEU A 144 -11.78 -2.79 5.06
N ILE A 145 -12.01 -1.55 5.52
CA ILE A 145 -12.72 -0.54 4.71
C ILE A 145 -11.87 0.02 3.56
N ALA A 146 -10.53 0.02 3.72
CA ALA A 146 -9.58 0.50 2.72
C ALA A 146 -9.17 -0.57 1.70
N TYR A 147 -9.81 -1.75 1.69
CA TYR A 147 -9.45 -2.85 0.80
C TYR A 147 -9.34 -2.41 -0.67
N GLN A 148 -10.37 -1.75 -1.21
CA GLN A 148 -10.41 -1.34 -2.61
C GLN A 148 -9.30 -0.36 -3.03
N PRO A 149 -9.11 0.80 -2.36
CA PRO A 149 -8.02 1.71 -2.75
C PRO A 149 -6.64 1.05 -2.61
N ALA A 150 -6.44 0.23 -1.58
CA ALA A 150 -5.17 -0.48 -1.37
C ALA A 150 -4.91 -1.54 -2.45
N TYR A 151 -5.92 -2.36 -2.78
CA TYR A 151 -5.87 -3.34 -3.87
C TYR A 151 -5.54 -2.68 -5.20
N LYS A 152 -6.26 -1.61 -5.56
CA LYS A 152 -6.05 -0.91 -6.82
C LYS A 152 -4.64 -0.34 -6.91
N ALA A 153 -4.10 0.20 -5.82
CA ALA A 153 -2.74 0.72 -5.79
C ALA A 153 -1.67 -0.38 -5.87
N SER A 154 -1.85 -1.51 -5.15
CA SER A 154 -0.88 -2.61 -5.14
C SER A 154 -0.76 -3.30 -6.49
N CYS A 155 -1.83 -3.32 -7.29
CA CYS A 155 -1.87 -3.95 -8.61
C CYS A 155 -1.44 -3.05 -9.78
N LEU A 156 -0.96 -1.83 -9.48
CA LEU A 156 -0.37 -0.98 -10.51
C LEU A 156 0.99 -1.50 -10.95
N HIS A 157 1.26 -1.37 -12.24
CA HIS A 157 2.54 -1.74 -12.85
C HIS A 157 3.20 -0.51 -13.48
N ASP A 158 4.53 -0.54 -13.57
CA ASP A 158 5.29 0.40 -14.37
C ASP A 158 5.25 0.05 -15.86
N VAL A 159 6.01 0.78 -16.67
CA VAL A 159 6.09 0.58 -18.13
C VAL A 159 6.85 -0.69 -18.52
N GLU A 160 7.62 -1.26 -17.61
CA GLU A 160 8.40 -2.49 -17.79
C GLU A 160 7.59 -3.72 -17.35
N GLY A 161 6.40 -3.52 -16.78
CA GLY A 161 5.53 -4.58 -16.29
C GLY A 161 5.88 -5.06 -14.89
N ASN A 162 6.69 -4.31 -14.12
CA ASN A 162 6.95 -4.60 -12.71
C ASN A 162 5.88 -3.94 -11.83
N TYR A 163 5.48 -4.60 -10.74
CA TYR A 163 4.58 -3.97 -9.78
C TYR A 163 5.21 -2.72 -9.18
N CYS A 164 4.45 -1.62 -9.19
CA CYS A 164 4.85 -0.36 -8.60
C CYS A 164 5.19 -0.49 -7.11
N PHE A 165 4.49 -1.35 -6.37
CA PHE A 165 4.79 -1.58 -4.96
C PHE A 165 6.10 -2.37 -4.77
N ALA A 166 6.36 -3.38 -5.60
CA ALA A 166 7.59 -4.15 -5.56
C ALA A 166 8.81 -3.24 -5.82
N ASN A 167 8.72 -2.36 -6.81
CA ASN A 167 9.75 -1.33 -7.05
C ASN A 167 9.92 -0.40 -5.85
N ALA A 168 8.81 0.06 -5.26
CA ALA A 168 8.84 0.97 -4.12
C ALA A 168 9.53 0.37 -2.88
N VAL A 169 9.26 -0.88 -2.53
CA VAL A 169 9.89 -1.52 -1.36
C VAL A 169 11.31 -2.03 -1.62
N SER A 170 11.67 -2.25 -2.89
CA SER A 170 13.02 -2.69 -3.28
C SER A 170 13.97 -1.52 -3.56
N ASN A 171 13.46 -0.29 -3.68
CA ASN A 171 14.26 0.90 -3.90
C ASN A 171 15.00 1.36 -2.63
N THR A 172 16.20 0.82 -2.40
CA THR A 172 17.05 1.19 -1.27
C THR A 172 17.55 2.63 -1.32
N SER A 173 17.52 3.28 -2.50
CA SER A 173 17.93 4.68 -2.66
C SER A 173 16.84 5.67 -2.27
N SER A 174 15.57 5.25 -2.24
CA SER A 174 14.44 6.06 -1.76
C SER A 174 13.48 5.21 -0.92
N PRO A 175 13.79 4.97 0.37
CA PRO A 175 12.91 4.22 1.27
C PRO A 175 11.51 4.85 1.41
N GLY A 176 11.37 6.13 1.08
CA GLY A 176 10.10 6.85 1.10
C GLY A 176 9.10 6.41 0.03
N ASP A 177 9.53 5.66 -0.98
CA ASP A 177 8.67 5.21 -2.09
C ASP A 177 7.53 4.30 -1.62
N ALA A 178 7.71 3.58 -0.52
CA ALA A 178 6.71 2.69 0.05
C ALA A 178 5.64 3.45 0.88
N TYR A 179 5.95 4.61 1.46
CA TYR A 179 5.05 5.31 2.38
C TYR A 179 3.68 5.71 1.79
N PRO A 180 3.58 6.14 0.50
CA PRO A 180 2.28 6.40 -0.12
C PRO A 180 1.28 5.24 -0.01
N TYR A 181 1.74 3.98 -0.03
CA TYR A 181 0.86 2.82 0.04
C TYR A 181 0.17 2.63 1.39
N TYR A 182 0.61 3.34 2.44
CA TYR A 182 -0.01 3.34 3.76
C TYR A 182 -1.06 4.45 3.92
N LEU A 183 -1.14 5.40 2.97
CA LEU A 183 -2.20 6.43 2.96
C LEU A 183 -3.63 5.85 3.01
N PRO A 184 -3.99 4.82 2.22
CA PRO A 184 -5.38 4.34 2.17
C PRO A 184 -5.87 3.75 3.49
N ILE A 185 -4.96 3.23 4.31
CA ILE A 185 -5.25 2.64 5.62
C ILE A 185 -5.18 3.67 6.76
N GLY A 186 -5.07 4.96 6.42
CA GLY A 186 -5.17 6.07 7.37
C GLY A 186 -3.84 6.50 7.99
N GLN A 187 -2.71 5.96 7.54
CA GLN A 187 -1.39 6.45 7.95
C GLN A 187 -1.03 7.70 7.15
N GLN A 188 -0.53 8.73 7.83
CA GLN A 188 -0.10 9.95 7.16
C GLN A 188 1.26 9.75 6.48
N LEU A 189 1.49 10.45 5.37
CA LEU A 189 2.82 10.52 4.78
C LEU A 189 3.77 11.16 5.81
N PRO A 190 4.86 10.48 6.24
CA PRO A 190 5.78 11.04 7.23
C PRO A 190 6.36 12.36 6.73
N GLY A 191 6.43 13.36 7.62
CA GLY A 191 6.95 14.68 7.29
C GLY A 191 8.37 14.60 6.72
N GLY A 192 8.59 15.27 5.59
CA GLY A 192 9.89 15.27 4.91
C GLY A 192 10.15 14.07 4.00
N SER A 193 9.21 13.12 3.91
CA SER A 193 9.29 12.03 2.92
C SER A 193 9.32 12.61 1.50
N ARG A 194 10.29 12.16 0.70
CA ARG A 194 10.43 12.54 -0.71
C ARG A 194 10.42 11.29 -1.59
N PRO A 195 9.24 10.66 -1.81
CA PRO A 195 9.15 9.54 -2.73
C PRO A 195 9.57 9.97 -4.14
N THR A 196 10.08 9.02 -4.91
CA THR A 196 10.52 9.21 -6.29
C THR A 196 9.36 9.70 -7.16
N CYS A 197 9.55 10.83 -7.84
CA CYS A 197 8.56 11.45 -8.72
C CYS A 197 8.45 10.70 -10.06
N ASN A 198 7.89 9.50 -10.05
CA ASN A 198 7.73 8.64 -11.22
C ASN A 198 6.25 8.36 -11.56
N SER A 199 6.01 7.66 -12.68
CA SER A 199 4.65 7.31 -13.13
C SER A 199 3.90 6.44 -12.12
N CYS A 200 4.59 5.56 -11.39
CA CYS A 200 3.98 4.76 -10.33
C CYS A 200 3.39 5.63 -9.22
N LEU A 201 4.16 6.58 -8.68
CA LEU A 201 3.66 7.50 -7.64
C LEU A 201 2.45 8.30 -8.14
N GLN A 202 2.50 8.79 -9.38
CA GLN A 202 1.41 9.53 -9.98
C GLN A 202 0.13 8.68 -10.09
N GLN A 203 0.24 7.44 -10.56
CA GLN A 203 -0.89 6.51 -10.67
C GLN A 203 -1.47 6.13 -9.31
N VAL A 204 -0.62 5.81 -8.33
CA VAL A 204 -1.03 5.50 -6.94
C VAL A 204 -1.82 6.67 -6.34
N MET A 205 -1.30 7.89 -6.46
CA MET A 205 -2.00 9.08 -5.98
C MET A 205 -3.26 9.39 -6.79
N GLY A 206 -3.33 9.01 -8.07
CA GLY A 206 -4.55 9.07 -8.88
C GLY A 206 -5.66 8.15 -8.36
N VAL A 207 -5.32 6.90 -8.03
CA VAL A 207 -6.24 5.96 -7.37
C VAL A 207 -6.75 6.56 -6.07
N PHE A 208 -5.84 7.04 -5.22
CA PHE A 208 -6.23 7.60 -3.93
C PHE A 208 -7.07 8.87 -4.03
N ALA A 209 -6.85 9.71 -5.04
CA ALA A 209 -7.68 10.89 -5.29
C ALA A 209 -9.15 10.51 -5.44
N PHE A 210 -9.41 9.46 -6.23
CA PHE A 210 -10.77 8.98 -6.50
C PHE A 210 -11.49 8.57 -5.22
N TYR A 211 -10.84 7.75 -4.38
CA TYR A 211 -11.42 7.27 -3.11
C TYR A 211 -11.44 8.33 -1.99
N SER A 212 -10.61 9.38 -2.08
CA SER A 212 -10.55 10.46 -1.09
C SER A 212 -11.84 11.28 -0.99
N THR A 213 -12.68 11.24 -2.03
CA THR A 213 -13.98 11.92 -2.07
C THR A 213 -15.01 11.28 -1.14
N ASN A 214 -14.80 10.02 -0.74
CA ASN A 214 -15.67 9.33 0.20
C ASN A 214 -15.15 9.49 1.64
N ALA A 215 -15.86 10.28 2.45
CA ALA A 215 -15.50 10.56 3.84
C ALA A 215 -15.48 9.33 4.76
N THR A 216 -16.10 8.21 4.35
CA THR A 216 -16.03 6.95 5.13
C THR A 216 -14.70 6.23 4.95
N GLN A 217 -13.91 6.57 3.93
CA GLN A 217 -12.62 5.96 3.65
C GLN A 217 -11.50 6.66 4.44
N PRO A 218 -10.53 5.94 5.03
CA PRO A 218 -9.43 6.58 5.76
C PRO A 218 -8.59 7.52 4.89
N ILE A 219 -8.47 7.21 3.59
CA ILE A 219 -7.76 8.04 2.61
C ILE A 219 -8.28 9.48 2.53
N SER A 220 -9.57 9.72 2.84
CA SER A 220 -10.16 11.07 2.85
C SER A 220 -9.47 12.01 3.87
N LYS A 221 -8.84 11.44 4.91
CA LYS A 221 -8.13 12.19 5.96
C LYS A 221 -6.64 12.36 5.66
N THR A 222 -6.06 11.50 4.83
CA THR A 222 -4.60 11.45 4.59
C THR A 222 -4.20 11.97 3.21
N TYR A 223 -5.14 11.99 2.25
CA TYR A 223 -4.83 12.34 0.86
C TYR A 223 -4.33 13.78 0.69
N THR A 224 -5.08 14.76 1.17
CA THR A 224 -4.80 16.19 0.89
C THR A 224 -3.41 16.60 1.37
N SER A 225 -3.06 16.25 2.61
CA SER A 225 -1.75 16.58 3.18
C SER A 225 -0.61 15.84 2.47
N ALA A 226 -0.82 14.58 2.07
CA ALA A 226 0.16 13.83 1.28
C ALA A 226 0.33 14.40 -0.14
N ALA A 227 -0.76 14.74 -0.82
CA ALA A 227 -0.76 15.32 -2.16
C ALA A 227 -0.06 16.68 -2.19
N GLN A 228 -0.26 17.51 -1.15
CA GLN A 228 0.45 18.78 -0.99
C GLN A 228 1.97 18.56 -0.82
N GLN A 229 2.38 17.65 0.07
CA GLN A 229 3.80 17.33 0.27
C GLN A 229 4.45 16.79 -1.01
N ILE A 230 3.79 15.88 -1.72
CA ILE A 230 4.25 15.33 -2.99
C ILE A 230 4.32 16.43 -4.06
N SER A 231 3.35 17.34 -4.13
CA SER A 231 3.37 18.45 -5.08
C SER A 231 4.51 19.44 -4.83
N ILE A 232 4.91 19.65 -3.57
CA ILE A 232 6.07 20.47 -3.21
C ILE A 232 7.36 19.81 -3.72
N ALA A 233 7.47 18.48 -3.64
CA ALA A 233 8.67 17.75 -4.06
C ALA A 233 8.73 17.51 -5.58
N CYS A 234 7.60 17.18 -6.20
CA CYS A 234 7.51 16.70 -7.59
C CYS A 234 6.94 17.73 -8.57
N GLY A 235 6.50 18.89 -8.09
CA GLY A 235 5.89 19.95 -8.89
C GLY A 235 4.37 20.01 -8.77
N SER A 236 3.81 21.21 -8.91
CA SER A 236 2.39 21.51 -8.65
C SER A 236 1.38 20.84 -9.57
N LYS A 237 1.83 20.25 -10.68
CA LYS A 237 0.99 19.53 -11.65
C LYS A 237 1.14 18.00 -11.57
N PHE A 238 1.95 17.51 -10.63
CA PHE A 238 2.28 16.09 -10.56
C PHE A 238 1.10 15.24 -10.06
N VAL A 239 0.43 15.68 -8.99
CA VAL A 239 -0.76 15.03 -8.41
C VAL A 239 -1.88 16.04 -8.20
N ASN A 240 -3.13 15.56 -8.19
CA ASN A 240 -4.28 16.41 -7.92
C ASN A 240 -4.36 16.74 -6.42
N VAL A 241 -4.22 18.00 -6.06
CA VAL A 241 -4.37 18.44 -4.65
C VAL A 241 -5.81 18.72 -4.24
N THR A 242 -6.76 18.57 -5.17
CA THR A 242 -8.18 18.88 -4.97
C THR A 242 -8.92 17.66 -4.42
N ALA A 243 -8.71 17.33 -3.15
CA ALA A 243 -9.74 16.63 -2.38
C ALA A 243 -10.80 17.66 -1.97
N PRO A 244 -12.08 17.29 -1.77
CA PRO A 244 -13.05 18.18 -1.13
C PRO A 244 -12.44 18.71 0.17
N PRO A 245 -12.38 20.04 0.38
CA PRO A 245 -11.84 20.57 1.61
C PRO A 245 -12.61 19.99 2.79
N LEU A 246 -11.87 19.51 3.80
CA LEU A 246 -12.41 19.26 5.13
C LEU A 246 -13.30 20.45 5.49
N LYS A 247 -14.57 20.21 5.81
CA LYS A 247 -15.39 21.20 6.49
C LYS A 247 -14.68 21.53 7.81
N GLY A 248 -13.97 22.66 7.81
CA GLY A 248 -13.48 23.37 8.99
C GLY A 248 -12.22 22.80 9.64
N ALA A 249 -11.05 22.98 9.01
CA ALA A 249 -9.93 23.47 9.80
C ALA A 249 -10.10 24.99 9.88
N ALA A 250 -10.49 25.50 11.04
CA ALA A 250 -10.48 26.94 11.27
C ALA A 250 -9.07 27.46 10.94
N PRO A 251 -8.91 28.56 10.18
CA PRO A 251 -7.62 29.19 10.10
C PRO A 251 -7.23 29.56 11.53
N THR A 252 -6.14 28.99 12.03
CA THR A 252 -5.43 29.59 13.16
C THR A 252 -4.99 30.95 12.67
N THR A 253 -5.81 31.98 12.91
CA THR A 253 -5.37 33.36 12.84
C THR A 253 -4.20 33.46 13.79
N SER A 254 -2.99 33.55 13.24
CA SER A 254 -1.84 34.01 13.97
C SER A 254 -2.24 35.38 14.52
N ALA A 255 -2.56 35.44 15.81
CA ALA A 255 -2.74 36.70 16.50
C ALA A 255 -1.38 37.40 16.46
N THR A 256 -1.21 38.31 15.51
CA THR A 256 -0.15 39.32 15.56
C THR A 256 -0.40 40.13 16.83
N PHE A 257 0.37 39.81 17.88
CA PHE A 257 0.53 40.70 19.03
C PHE A 257 1.13 42.00 18.53
N ALA A 258 0.28 43.01 18.31
CA ALA A 258 0.74 44.38 18.15
C ALA A 258 1.46 44.78 19.46
N PRO A 259 2.69 45.31 19.40
CA PRO A 259 3.41 45.73 20.59
C PRO A 259 2.75 47.01 21.14
N THR A 260 1.97 46.88 22.21
CA THR A 260 1.38 47.99 22.96
C THR A 260 2.44 48.70 23.83
N ILE A 261 3.55 49.13 23.23
CA ILE A 261 4.64 49.86 23.91
C ILE A 261 4.43 51.38 23.85
N THR A 262 3.41 51.87 23.14
CA THR A 262 3.14 53.33 23.02
C THR A 262 2.18 53.91 24.05
N LEU A 263 1.47 53.08 24.84
CA LEU A 263 0.46 53.58 25.79
C LEU A 263 0.98 53.80 27.23
N ILE A 264 2.15 53.25 27.57
CA ILE A 264 2.78 53.44 28.89
C ILE A 264 3.56 54.78 28.97
N LEU A 265 4.01 55.33 27.84
CA LEU A 265 4.75 56.61 27.81
C LEU A 265 3.86 57.86 27.96
N MET A 266 2.56 57.80 27.66
CA MET A 266 1.62 58.91 27.92
C MET A 266 1.07 58.94 29.34
N PHE A 267 1.15 57.83 30.09
CA PHE A 267 0.65 57.79 31.48
C PHE A 267 1.70 58.28 32.50
N VAL A 268 3.00 58.19 32.18
CA VAL A 268 4.07 58.68 33.05
C VAL A 268 4.27 60.20 32.93
N LEU A 269 3.95 60.80 31.78
CA LEU A 269 4.08 62.26 31.58
C LEU A 269 2.93 63.09 32.16
N PHE A 270 1.78 62.47 32.50
CA PHE A 270 0.64 63.17 33.09
C PHE A 270 0.66 63.24 34.62
N PHE A 271 1.58 62.51 35.28
CA PHE A 271 1.74 62.53 36.75
C PHE A 271 2.89 63.41 37.25
N PHE A 272 3.63 64.07 36.36
CA PHE A 272 4.78 64.94 36.70
C PHE A 272 4.65 66.38 36.16
N GLN A 273 3.43 66.90 36.07
CA GLN A 273 3.13 68.34 36.06
C GLN A 273 2.04 68.64 37.09
#